data_AF-A0AAD9V1G5-F1
#
_entry.id   AF-A0AAD9V1G5-F1
#
_cell.length_a   1.000
_cell.length_b   1.000
_cell.length_c   1.000
_cell.angle_alpha   90.00
_cell.angle_beta   90.00
_cell.angle_gamma   90.00
#
_symmetry.space_group_name_H-M   'P 1'
#
loop_
_entity.id
_entity.type
_entity.pdbx_description
1 polymer ?
#
loop_
_entity_poly.entity_id
_entity_poly.type
_entity_poly.pdbx_seq_one_letter_code
_entity_poly.pdbx_strand_id
1 'polypeptide(L)'
;MIHALKSTAEVAAKIDENNHDLAVSEQRMTSDDSCAGSSGNDDNNKSKKRIKIIEEVYRPALRLMMLSGSYFGHTSFDKFHDTSSQPQKQCQLSRFYCFTMACCLWINFFMSLISIFYDGRDIYLLIMFASWTLMVSLMGTTCLIVLPLTSSRRSRFQHFLLKLVTVHFEPEILRGIVSKAKVYANVFSFVVIFAIGAEIISDIFLDISIGTYEPWKSLRILRIIIQFLCSYGIAVWFTFPFFCTTCNLLEALFDDFNKRVSSLPLNSKVSVKALREQHRHLSQVVQIADNMISPLLCEAVGFFIPVICFTFYQITHADLSKQKITAIGNIGVNSFWLLSSSGILLMVMTFGSRLNEKIHAIQKIVQMLHVAPEDEGKLLLFVIDLQDEPRGVTVGGFAVITKSLSLTIYGLIVSYFTVMLSLPD
;
A
#
# COMPACT_ATOMS: atom_id res chain seq x y z
N MET A 1 50.91 10.10 14.97
CA MET A 1 49.70 10.61 15.64
C MET A 1 49.60 12.13 15.57
N ILE A 2 50.63 12.91 15.94
CA ILE A 2 50.65 14.38 15.77
C ILE A 2 50.54 14.82 14.30
N HIS A 3 51.16 14.09 13.38
CA HIS A 3 51.09 14.37 11.94
C HIS A 3 49.70 14.11 11.32
N ALA A 4 48.92 13.21 11.92
CA ALA A 4 47.56 12.90 11.46
C ALA A 4 46.56 13.97 11.92
N LEU A 5 46.77 14.56 13.10
CA LEU A 5 45.95 15.66 13.62
C LEU A 5 46.18 16.98 12.86
N LYS A 6 47.41 17.22 12.39
CA LYS A 6 47.71 18.41 11.58
C LYS A 6 47.06 18.34 10.19
N SER A 7 47.03 17.15 9.59
CA SER A 7 46.38 16.90 8.30
C SER A 7 44.85 17.07 8.35
N THR A 8 44.18 16.67 9.44
CA THR A 8 42.73 16.89 9.58
C THR A 8 42.36 18.34 9.84
N ALA A 9 43.21 19.12 10.52
CA ALA A 9 42.98 20.56 10.72
C ALA A 9 43.14 21.35 9.41
N GLU A 10 44.13 21.01 8.57
CA GLU A 10 44.32 21.64 7.26
C GLU A 10 43.19 21.29 6.28
N VAL A 11 42.62 20.08 6.36
CA VAL A 11 41.44 19.70 5.56
C VAL A 11 40.18 20.43 6.04
N ALA A 12 40.00 20.63 7.36
CA ALA A 12 38.86 21.35 7.89
C ALA A 12 38.88 22.84 7.51
N ALA A 13 40.06 23.50 7.56
CA ALA A 13 40.20 24.90 7.17
C ALA A 13 39.90 25.12 5.67
N LYS A 14 40.29 24.16 4.82
CA LYS A 14 40.07 24.23 3.37
C LYS A 14 38.61 23.97 2.96
N ILE A 15 37.84 23.28 3.81
CA ILE A 15 36.40 23.09 3.63
C ILE A 15 35.64 24.37 4.00
N ASP A 16 36.10 25.09 5.03
CA ASP A 16 35.44 26.33 5.49
C ASP A 16 35.67 27.49 4.51
N GLU A 17 36.87 27.59 3.93
CA GLU A 17 37.19 28.56 2.87
C GLU A 17 36.36 28.33 1.59
N ASN A 18 36.21 27.07 1.16
CA ASN A 18 35.35 26.72 0.03
C ASN A 18 33.85 26.98 0.28
N ASN A 19 33.38 26.84 1.52
CA ASN A 19 32.00 27.15 1.89
C ASN A 19 31.74 28.66 1.91
N HIS A 20 32.75 29.46 2.31
CA HIS A 20 32.62 30.91 2.29
C HIS A 20 32.58 31.46 0.86
N ASP A 21 33.36 30.90 -0.07
CA ASP A 21 33.33 31.26 -1.49
C ASP A 21 32.05 30.79 -2.19
N LEU A 22 31.48 29.64 -1.80
CA LEU A 22 30.16 29.22 -2.29
C LEU A 22 29.04 30.17 -1.83
N ALA A 23 29.09 30.61 -0.57
CA ALA A 23 28.10 31.56 -0.03
C ALA A 23 28.18 32.94 -0.72
N VAL A 24 29.39 33.40 -1.05
CA VAL A 24 29.60 34.66 -1.80
C VAL A 24 29.19 34.52 -3.27
N SER A 25 29.31 33.32 -3.87
CA SER A 25 28.82 33.04 -5.22
C SER A 25 27.28 32.93 -5.29
N GLU A 26 26.62 32.40 -4.26
CA GLU A 26 25.15 32.36 -4.18
C GLU A 26 24.56 33.78 -4.02
N GLN A 27 25.23 34.66 -3.27
CA GLN A 27 24.74 36.02 -3.04
C GLN A 27 24.90 36.95 -4.26
N ARG A 28 25.81 36.61 -5.19
CA ARG A 28 26.00 37.33 -6.47
C ARG A 28 25.07 36.87 -7.60
N MET A 29 24.51 35.65 -7.54
CA MET A 29 23.52 35.19 -8.52
C MET A 29 22.10 35.72 -8.27
N THR A 30 21.83 36.32 -7.10
CA THR A 30 20.49 36.84 -6.75
C THR A 30 20.22 38.29 -7.16
N SER A 31 21.12 38.96 -7.88
CA SER A 31 20.96 40.40 -8.18
C SER A 31 20.69 40.77 -9.64
N ASP A 32 20.68 39.83 -10.59
CA ASP A 32 20.53 40.14 -12.03
C ASP A 32 19.33 39.47 -12.74
N ASP A 33 18.33 38.97 -12.01
CA ASP A 33 17.10 38.41 -12.60
C ASP A 33 15.87 39.30 -12.33
N SER A 34 15.98 40.59 -12.65
CA SER A 34 14.84 41.51 -12.71
C SER A 34 14.17 41.48 -14.09
N CYS A 35 13.69 40.31 -14.55
CA CYS A 35 12.77 40.20 -15.69
C CYS A 35 12.10 38.80 -15.83
N ALA A 36 11.63 38.18 -14.74
CA ALA A 36 10.84 36.93 -14.83
C ALA A 36 9.78 36.78 -13.71
N GLY A 37 9.07 37.86 -13.37
CA GLY A 37 8.18 37.91 -12.20
C GLY A 37 6.78 37.28 -12.33
N SER A 38 6.39 36.69 -13.49
CA SER A 38 5.00 36.25 -13.70
C SER A 38 4.77 34.74 -13.72
N SER A 39 5.72 33.90 -14.15
CA SER A 39 5.45 32.44 -14.26
C SER A 39 5.75 31.66 -12.97
N GLY A 40 6.73 32.10 -12.18
CA GLY A 40 7.14 31.39 -10.96
C GLY A 40 6.08 31.40 -9.85
N ASN A 41 5.23 32.43 -9.79
CA ASN A 41 4.20 32.55 -8.77
C ASN A 41 2.98 31.65 -9.05
N ASP A 42 2.61 31.52 -10.33
CA ASP A 42 1.48 30.69 -10.77
C ASP A 42 1.78 29.19 -10.68
N ASP A 43 2.99 28.77 -11.04
CA ASP A 43 3.38 27.36 -10.95
C ASP A 43 3.55 26.88 -9.50
N ASN A 44 4.02 27.77 -8.61
CA ASN A 44 4.07 27.52 -7.18
C ASN A 44 2.66 27.45 -6.55
N ASN A 45 1.73 28.29 -7.01
CA ASN A 45 0.34 28.23 -6.53
C ASN A 45 -0.37 26.95 -7.02
N LYS A 46 -0.14 26.55 -8.28
CA LYS A 46 -0.67 25.30 -8.85
C LYS A 46 -0.10 24.06 -8.16
N SER A 47 1.20 24.03 -7.85
CA SER A 47 1.82 22.91 -7.13
C SER A 47 1.27 22.76 -5.71
N LYS A 48 1.12 23.87 -4.97
CA LYS A 48 0.47 23.90 -3.65
C LYS A 48 -0.97 23.38 -3.69
N LYS A 49 -1.75 23.77 -4.71
CA LYS A 49 -3.11 23.26 -4.92
C LYS A 49 -3.12 21.75 -5.18
N ARG A 50 -2.19 21.22 -5.99
CA ARG A 50 -2.06 19.77 -6.23
C ARG A 50 -1.72 19.01 -4.94
N ILE A 51 -0.76 19.50 -4.17
CA ILE A 51 -0.36 18.90 -2.88
C ILE A 51 -1.55 18.80 -1.93
N LYS A 52 -2.30 19.90 -1.77
CA LYS A 52 -3.48 19.93 -0.89
C LYS A 52 -4.54 18.91 -1.28
N ILE A 53 -4.78 18.71 -2.58
CA ILE A 53 -5.78 17.73 -3.02
C ILE A 53 -5.25 16.30 -2.83
N ILE A 54 -3.97 16.03 -3.12
CA ILE A 54 -3.36 14.72 -2.85
C ILE A 54 -3.44 14.40 -1.34
N GLU A 55 -3.26 15.40 -0.48
CA GLU A 55 -3.47 15.26 0.95
C GLU A 55 -4.90 14.86 1.30
N GLU A 56 -5.90 15.54 0.73
CA GLU A 56 -7.31 15.20 0.94
C GLU A 56 -7.65 13.78 0.45
N VAL A 57 -6.98 13.29 -0.59
CA VAL A 57 -7.14 11.92 -1.11
C VAL A 57 -6.65 10.89 -0.10
N TYR A 58 -5.44 11.06 0.47
CA TYR A 58 -4.85 10.07 1.38
C TYR A 58 -5.27 10.21 2.84
N ARG A 59 -5.70 11.41 3.26
CA ARG A 59 -6.04 11.73 4.65
C ARG A 59 -7.00 10.73 5.32
N PRO A 60 -8.08 10.24 4.68
CA PRO A 60 -8.98 9.26 5.31
C PRO A 60 -8.25 7.96 5.68
N ALA A 61 -7.51 7.38 4.73
CA ALA A 61 -6.78 6.13 4.95
C ALA A 61 -5.64 6.32 5.99
N LEU A 62 -4.84 7.37 5.85
CA LEU A 62 -3.72 7.63 6.76
C LEU A 62 -4.20 7.85 8.20
N ARG A 63 -5.34 8.53 8.43
CA ARG A 63 -5.90 8.70 9.78
C ARG A 63 -6.30 7.36 10.42
N LEU A 64 -6.92 6.47 9.64
CA LEU A 64 -7.28 5.14 10.12
C LEU A 64 -6.02 4.30 10.42
N MET A 65 -4.98 4.41 9.59
CA MET A 65 -3.71 3.74 9.82
C MET A 65 -2.93 4.30 11.03
N MET A 66 -3.07 5.60 11.34
CA MET A 66 -2.54 6.16 12.59
C MET A 66 -3.25 5.57 13.80
N LEU A 67 -4.57 5.43 13.73
CA LEU A 67 -5.37 4.85 14.81
C LEU A 67 -5.01 3.39 15.07
N SER A 68 -4.69 2.63 14.01
CA SER A 68 -4.24 1.24 14.10
C SER A 68 -2.74 1.07 14.38
N GLY A 69 -2.01 2.16 14.63
CA GLY A 69 -0.58 2.08 14.92
C GLY A 69 0.27 1.53 13.75
N SER A 70 -0.32 1.44 12.56
CA SER A 70 0.35 0.97 11.33
C SER A 70 1.03 2.11 10.56
N TYR A 71 0.81 3.36 10.97
CA TYR A 71 1.44 4.54 10.38
C TYR A 71 1.79 5.59 11.45
N PHE A 72 3.02 6.08 11.40
CA PHE A 72 3.44 7.31 12.09
C PHE A 72 3.94 8.32 11.07
N GLY A 73 3.58 9.58 11.26
CA GLY A 73 4.04 10.65 10.38
C GLY A 73 3.00 11.74 10.22
N HIS A 74 3.36 12.76 9.45
CA HIS A 74 2.46 13.87 9.18
C HIS A 74 1.32 13.44 8.25
N THR A 75 0.09 13.86 8.56
CA THR A 75 -1.08 13.71 7.67
C THR A 75 -1.37 14.97 6.86
N SER A 76 -0.62 16.05 7.14
CA SER A 76 -0.57 17.26 6.34
C SER A 76 0.70 17.27 5.51
N PHE A 77 0.54 17.60 4.24
CA PHE A 77 1.56 17.62 3.21
C PHE A 77 2.11 19.04 2.98
N ASP A 78 1.59 20.04 3.67
CA ASP A 78 2.01 21.45 3.57
C ASP A 78 3.52 21.65 3.87
N LYS A 79 4.17 20.68 4.53
CA LYS A 79 5.59 20.70 4.90
C LYS A 79 6.53 20.03 3.88
N PHE A 80 6.09 19.77 2.65
CA PHE A 80 7.00 19.26 1.61
C PHE A 80 8.19 20.20 1.31
N HIS A 81 8.07 21.49 1.65
CA HIS A 81 9.11 22.51 1.47
C HIS A 81 9.65 23.13 2.77
N ASP A 82 8.86 23.17 3.85
CA ASP A 82 9.26 23.86 5.08
C ASP A 82 9.74 22.89 6.16
N THR A 83 11.06 22.83 6.34
CA THR A 83 11.78 22.09 7.39
C THR A 83 11.57 22.67 8.79
N SER A 84 10.76 23.72 8.97
CA SER A 84 10.63 24.44 10.23
C SER A 84 9.45 23.97 11.10
N SER A 85 9.82 23.37 12.24
CA SER A 85 9.18 23.45 13.56
C SER A 85 7.67 23.17 13.68
N GLN A 86 7.31 21.89 13.86
CA GLN A 86 6.32 21.48 14.88
C GLN A 86 7.03 20.58 15.90
N PRO A 87 6.52 20.46 17.14
CA PRO A 87 7.29 19.91 18.24
C PRO A 87 7.63 18.44 17.95
N GLN A 88 8.93 18.20 17.77
CA GLN A 88 9.59 16.89 17.61
C GLN A 88 9.03 15.80 18.56
N LYS A 89 8.51 16.21 19.73
CA LYS A 89 7.83 15.39 20.73
C LYS A 89 6.59 14.63 20.22
N GLN A 90 5.74 15.23 19.39
CA GLN A 90 4.50 14.58 18.92
C GLN A 90 4.80 13.45 17.91
N CYS A 91 5.83 13.63 17.08
CA CYS A 91 6.31 12.58 16.17
C CYS A 91 6.96 11.42 16.95
N GLN A 92 7.68 11.70 18.04
CA GLN A 92 8.27 10.66 18.89
C GLN A 92 7.23 9.83 19.65
N LEU A 93 6.15 10.45 20.17
CA LEU A 93 5.07 9.72 20.84
C LEU A 93 4.36 8.75 19.87
N SER A 94 4.03 9.23 18.66
CA SER A 94 3.41 8.40 17.62
C SER A 94 4.31 7.25 17.18
N ARG A 95 5.63 7.48 17.09
CA ARG A 95 6.62 6.41 16.82
C ARG A 95 6.65 5.37 17.92
N PHE A 96 6.69 5.79 19.20
CA PHE A 96 6.71 4.87 20.34
C PHE A 96 5.42 4.03 20.39
N TYR A 97 4.27 4.66 20.12
CA TYR A 97 3.00 3.96 20.00
C TYR A 97 3.05 2.89 18.90
N CYS A 98 3.45 3.25 17.68
CA CYS A 98 3.53 2.31 16.57
C CYS A 98 4.52 1.16 16.83
N PHE A 99 5.67 1.46 17.44
CA PHE A 99 6.64 0.45 17.83
C PHE A 99 6.05 -0.52 18.87
N THR A 100 5.38 0.01 19.90
CA THR A 100 4.69 -0.80 20.90
C THR A 100 3.65 -1.71 20.24
N MET A 101 2.84 -1.16 19.31
CA MET A 101 1.85 -1.96 18.60
C MET A 101 2.49 -3.06 17.74
N ALA A 102 3.56 -2.76 17.02
CA ALA A 102 4.29 -3.77 16.25
C ALA A 102 4.83 -4.89 17.15
N CYS A 103 5.41 -4.56 18.30
CA CYS A 103 5.85 -5.55 19.29
C CYS A 103 4.69 -6.42 19.77
N CYS A 104 3.52 -5.83 20.06
CA CYS A 104 2.33 -6.57 20.45
C CYS A 104 1.84 -7.55 19.37
N LEU A 105 1.87 -7.15 18.09
CA LEU A 105 1.50 -8.04 16.98
C LEU A 105 2.45 -9.24 16.89
N TRP A 106 3.75 -8.99 16.99
CA TRP A 106 4.76 -10.07 16.99
C TRP A 106 4.63 -10.99 18.19
N ILE A 107 4.32 -10.45 19.38
CA ILE A 107 4.02 -11.28 20.56
C ILE A 107 2.88 -12.24 20.23
N ASN A 108 1.77 -11.75 19.67
CA ASN A 108 0.64 -12.60 19.29
C ASN A 108 1.01 -13.71 18.31
N PHE A 109 1.89 -13.43 17.33
CA PHE A 109 2.42 -14.45 16.44
C PHE A 109 3.20 -15.53 17.21
N PHE A 110 4.13 -15.15 18.07
CA PHE A 110 4.89 -16.12 18.86
C PHE A 110 4.01 -16.92 19.81
N MET A 111 2.99 -16.31 20.40
CA MET A 111 2.02 -17.01 21.26
C MET A 111 1.25 -18.07 20.47
N SER A 112 0.79 -17.73 19.26
CA SER A 112 0.12 -18.68 18.35
C SER A 112 1.04 -19.82 17.94
N LEU A 113 2.30 -19.51 17.63
CA LEU A 113 3.30 -20.49 17.24
C LEU A 113 3.62 -21.47 18.37
N ILE A 114 3.77 -20.97 19.61
CA ILE A 114 3.99 -21.80 20.79
C ILE A 114 2.80 -22.73 21.02
N SER A 115 1.56 -22.24 20.86
CA SER A 115 0.37 -23.08 21.03
C SER A 115 0.35 -24.30 20.11
N ILE A 116 0.90 -24.21 18.88
CA ILE A 116 1.02 -25.36 17.97
C ILE A 116 1.88 -26.49 18.57
N PHE A 117 2.93 -26.15 19.31
CA PHE A 117 3.85 -27.15 19.88
C PHE A 117 3.38 -27.74 21.21
N TYR A 118 2.52 -27.02 21.95
CA TYR A 118 2.05 -27.43 23.28
C TYR A 118 0.67 -28.10 23.24
N ASP A 119 -0.21 -27.66 22.35
CA ASP A 119 -1.55 -28.24 22.20
C ASP A 119 -1.64 -28.97 20.85
N GLY A 120 -1.68 -30.31 20.91
CA GLY A 120 -1.84 -31.15 19.72
C GLY A 120 -3.28 -31.21 19.20
N ARG A 121 -4.22 -30.51 19.85
CA ARG A 121 -5.63 -30.45 19.43
C ARG A 121 -5.81 -29.35 18.39
N ASP A 122 -6.63 -29.63 17.38
CA ASP A 122 -7.02 -28.68 16.32
C ASP A 122 -5.83 -27.98 15.62
N ILE A 123 -4.78 -28.74 15.28
CA ILE A 123 -3.54 -28.24 14.65
C ILE A 123 -3.82 -27.32 13.44
N TYR A 124 -4.80 -27.64 12.61
CA TYR A 124 -5.16 -26.81 11.45
C TYR A 124 -5.68 -25.42 11.85
N LEU A 125 -6.42 -25.32 12.95
CA LEU A 125 -6.93 -24.04 13.47
C LEU A 125 -5.78 -23.20 14.05
N LEU A 126 -4.84 -23.84 14.76
CA LEU A 126 -3.65 -23.17 15.28
C LEU A 126 -2.70 -22.69 14.18
N ILE A 127 -2.51 -23.47 13.12
CA ILE A 127 -1.75 -23.06 11.93
C ILE A 127 -2.42 -21.86 11.25
N MET A 128 -3.75 -21.85 11.17
CA MET A 128 -4.51 -20.72 10.63
C MET A 128 -4.29 -19.46 11.48
N PHE A 129 -4.36 -19.57 12.81
CA PHE A 129 -4.07 -18.45 13.72
C PHE A 129 -2.63 -17.95 13.61
N ALA A 130 -1.64 -18.85 13.55
CA ALA A 130 -0.25 -18.47 13.36
C ALA A 130 -0.02 -17.78 12.01
N SER A 131 -0.64 -18.27 10.94
CA SER A 131 -0.56 -17.66 9.61
C SER A 131 -1.18 -16.26 9.59
N TRP A 132 -2.36 -16.12 10.21
CA TRP A 132 -3.06 -14.84 10.34
C TRP A 132 -2.26 -13.82 11.15
N THR A 133 -1.79 -14.21 12.33
CA THR A 133 -1.00 -13.34 13.23
C THR A 133 0.34 -12.96 12.60
N LEU A 134 0.95 -13.86 11.83
CA LEU A 134 2.15 -13.57 11.03
C LEU A 134 1.83 -12.52 9.96
N MET A 135 0.74 -12.69 9.21
CA MET A 135 0.33 -11.74 8.16
C MET A 135 0.16 -10.33 8.73
N VAL A 136 -0.61 -10.16 9.81
CA VAL A 136 -0.85 -8.82 10.40
C VAL A 136 0.43 -8.22 10.98
N SER A 137 1.33 -9.04 11.54
CA SER A 137 2.63 -8.59 12.06
C SER A 137 3.54 -8.09 10.94
N LEU A 138 3.65 -8.86 9.85
CA LEU A 138 4.41 -8.49 8.67
C LEU A 138 3.85 -7.20 8.05
N MET A 139 2.54 -7.16 7.75
CA MET A 139 1.89 -5.98 7.17
C MET A 139 2.06 -4.74 8.04
N GLY A 140 1.89 -4.87 9.36
CA GLY A 140 2.14 -3.79 10.31
C GLY A 140 3.57 -3.28 10.23
N THR A 141 4.56 -4.17 10.29
CA THR A 141 5.98 -3.77 10.21
C THR A 141 6.37 -3.18 8.85
N THR A 142 5.89 -3.76 7.76
CA THR A 142 6.13 -3.27 6.40
C THR A 142 5.56 -1.86 6.23
N CYS A 143 4.36 -1.59 6.75
CA CYS A 143 3.80 -0.24 6.77
C CYS A 143 4.70 0.75 7.53
N LEU A 144 5.23 0.36 8.69
CA LEU A 144 6.14 1.19 9.50
C LEU A 144 7.51 1.42 8.88
N ILE A 145 7.93 0.60 7.91
CA ILE A 145 9.18 0.79 7.17
C ILE A 145 8.95 1.67 5.93
N VAL A 146 7.85 1.42 5.22
CA VAL A 146 7.62 1.94 3.88
C VAL A 146 6.93 3.31 3.87
N LEU A 147 5.96 3.52 4.76
CA LEU A 147 5.04 4.66 4.72
C LEU A 147 5.45 5.91 5.51
N PRO A 148 6.21 5.87 6.62
CA PRO A 148 6.30 7.01 7.51
C PRO A 148 6.74 8.31 6.84
N LEU A 149 6.00 9.39 7.07
CA LEU A 149 6.41 10.73 6.63
C LEU A 149 7.12 11.44 7.77
N THR A 150 8.45 11.52 7.69
CA THR A 150 9.30 12.11 8.72
C THR A 150 10.26 13.13 8.14
N SER A 151 10.62 14.15 8.91
CA SER A 151 11.58 15.17 8.48
C SER A 151 13.01 14.63 8.32
N SER A 152 13.36 13.55 9.02
CA SER A 152 14.74 13.05 9.11
C SER A 152 15.14 12.07 8.00
N ARG A 153 14.20 11.29 7.46
CA ARG A 153 14.49 10.25 6.45
C ARG A 153 13.36 10.19 5.44
N ARG A 154 13.71 10.29 4.15
CA ARG A 154 12.76 10.13 3.04
C ARG A 154 12.32 8.68 2.94
N SER A 155 11.04 8.42 3.19
CA SER A 155 10.42 7.10 3.00
C SER A 155 10.05 6.85 1.54
N ARG A 156 9.68 5.60 1.22
CA ARG A 156 9.21 5.24 -0.13
C ARG A 156 7.93 6.01 -0.48
N PHE A 157 7.03 6.17 0.48
CA PHE A 157 5.82 6.99 0.30
C PHE A 157 6.14 8.46 0.08
N GLN A 158 7.10 9.04 0.81
CA GLN A 158 7.53 10.40 0.56
C GLN A 158 8.11 10.57 -0.85
N HIS A 159 8.92 9.62 -1.31
CA HIS A 159 9.48 9.64 -2.66
C HIS A 159 8.39 9.54 -3.73
N PHE A 160 7.40 8.68 -3.52
CA PHE A 160 6.20 8.59 -4.36
C PHE A 160 5.47 9.93 -4.46
N LEU A 161 5.17 10.57 -3.32
CA LEU A 161 4.45 11.85 -3.29
C LEU A 161 5.24 12.97 -4.00
N LEU A 162 6.56 13.04 -3.78
CA LEU A 162 7.42 14.00 -4.46
C LEU A 162 7.38 13.83 -5.99
N LYS A 163 7.46 12.58 -6.49
CA LYS A 163 7.37 12.33 -7.93
C LYS A 163 5.98 12.59 -8.47
N LEU A 164 4.93 12.23 -7.73
CA LEU A 164 3.53 12.46 -8.10
C LEU A 164 3.21 13.94 -8.33
N VAL A 165 3.73 14.85 -7.48
CA VAL A 165 3.48 16.30 -7.58
C VAL A 165 4.06 16.91 -8.86
N THR A 166 5.09 16.28 -9.44
CA THR A 166 5.71 16.70 -10.72
C THR A 166 4.86 16.34 -11.93
N VAL A 167 3.86 15.45 -11.78
CA VAL A 167 2.92 15.12 -12.86
C VAL A 167 1.93 16.27 -13.03
N HIS A 168 1.76 16.73 -14.27
CA HIS A 168 0.73 17.70 -14.61
C HIS A 168 -0.62 17.01 -14.75
N PHE A 169 -1.61 17.44 -13.97
CA PHE A 169 -2.98 16.93 -14.02
C PHE A 169 -3.98 18.00 -13.62
N GLU A 170 -5.23 17.85 -14.08
CA GLU A 170 -6.31 18.76 -13.73
C GLU A 170 -6.81 18.51 -12.30
N PRO A 171 -6.99 19.56 -11.48
CA PRO A 171 -7.47 19.44 -10.10
C PRO A 171 -8.84 18.76 -9.96
N GLU A 172 -9.71 18.87 -10.97
CA GLU A 172 -11.07 18.34 -10.94
C GLU A 172 -11.09 16.80 -10.88
N ILE A 173 -10.14 16.15 -11.55
CA ILE A 173 -9.99 14.69 -11.58
C ILE A 173 -9.81 14.15 -10.16
N LEU A 174 -8.96 14.80 -9.35
CA LEU A 174 -8.68 14.32 -8.00
C LEU A 174 -9.85 14.55 -7.05
N ARG A 175 -10.72 15.52 -7.30
CA ARG A 175 -11.89 15.75 -6.45
C ARG A 175 -12.84 14.56 -6.46
N GLY A 176 -13.00 13.91 -7.62
CA GLY A 176 -13.74 12.64 -7.74
C GLY A 176 -13.08 11.50 -6.96
N ILE A 177 -11.75 11.50 -6.87
CA ILE A 177 -10.96 10.49 -6.15
C ILE A 177 -11.07 10.68 -4.63
N VAL A 178 -11.11 11.92 -4.13
CA VAL A 178 -11.34 12.21 -2.70
C VAL A 178 -12.64 11.56 -2.21
N SER A 179 -13.72 11.67 -2.99
CA SER A 179 -15.00 11.04 -2.65
C SER A 179 -14.88 9.51 -2.57
N LYS A 180 -14.25 8.88 -3.57
CA LYS A 180 -14.00 7.43 -3.57
C LYS A 180 -13.12 6.99 -2.39
N ALA A 181 -12.07 7.73 -2.07
CA ALA A 181 -11.18 7.43 -0.94
C ALA A 181 -11.92 7.42 0.40
N LYS A 182 -12.85 8.38 0.60
CA LYS A 182 -13.74 8.39 1.78
C LYS A 182 -14.66 7.18 1.81
N VAL A 183 -15.22 6.79 0.67
CA VAL A 183 -16.06 5.57 0.57
C VAL A 183 -15.26 4.32 0.94
N TYR A 184 -14.03 4.15 0.42
CA TYR A 184 -13.19 3.00 0.78
C TYR A 184 -12.85 2.99 2.28
N ALA A 185 -12.48 4.14 2.84
CA ALA A 185 -12.22 4.26 4.27
C ALA A 185 -13.45 3.86 5.11
N ASN A 186 -14.65 4.32 4.74
CA ASN A 186 -15.88 3.99 5.45
C ASN A 186 -16.24 2.50 5.33
N VAL A 187 -16.19 1.93 4.12
CA VAL A 187 -16.48 0.50 3.89
C VAL A 187 -15.54 -0.38 4.71
N PHE A 188 -14.24 -0.10 4.69
CA PHE A 188 -13.28 -0.86 5.48
C PHE A 188 -13.45 -0.65 6.99
N SER A 189 -13.91 0.53 7.43
CA SER A 189 -14.24 0.75 8.84
C SER A 189 -15.38 -0.15 9.29
N PHE A 190 -16.43 -0.33 8.47
CA PHE A 190 -17.48 -1.30 8.76
C PHE A 190 -16.95 -2.73 8.78
N VAL A 191 -16.15 -3.13 7.78
CA VAL A 191 -15.55 -4.49 7.73
C VAL A 191 -14.71 -4.78 8.97
N VAL A 192 -13.87 -3.83 9.40
CA VAL A 192 -13.04 -3.97 10.61
C VAL A 192 -13.91 -4.09 11.87
N ILE A 193 -14.96 -3.28 12.01
CA ILE A 193 -15.87 -3.36 13.16
C ILE A 193 -16.56 -4.73 13.21
N PHE A 194 -17.09 -5.21 12.08
CA PHE A 194 -17.70 -6.54 12.01
C PHE A 194 -16.70 -7.66 12.28
N ALA A 195 -15.47 -7.55 11.80
CA ALA A 195 -14.42 -8.54 12.03
C ALA A 195 -14.00 -8.59 13.51
N ILE A 196 -13.86 -7.45 14.18
CA ILE A 196 -13.63 -7.39 15.63
C ILE A 196 -14.79 -8.05 16.38
N GLY A 197 -16.03 -7.77 15.98
CA GLY A 197 -17.22 -8.40 16.56
C GLY A 197 -17.21 -9.93 16.37
N ALA A 198 -16.89 -10.41 15.17
CA ALA A 198 -16.78 -11.83 14.86
C ALA A 198 -15.69 -12.52 15.69
N GLU A 199 -14.52 -11.88 15.85
CA GLU A 199 -13.41 -12.38 16.67
C GLU A 199 -13.81 -12.49 18.16
N ILE A 200 -14.49 -11.47 18.70
CA ILE A 200 -14.99 -11.49 20.09
C ILE A 200 -16.06 -12.57 20.29
N ILE A 201 -16.98 -12.73 19.34
CA ILE A 201 -18.00 -13.78 19.38
C ILE A 201 -17.35 -15.18 19.33
N SER A 202 -16.31 -15.34 18.53
CA SER A 202 -15.55 -16.60 18.41
C SER A 202 -14.91 -17.01 19.73
N ASP A 203 -14.28 -16.07 20.43
CA ASP A 203 -13.68 -16.33 21.74
C ASP A 203 -14.74 -16.64 22.80
N ILE A 204 -15.78 -15.80 22.94
CA ILE A 204 -16.75 -15.91 24.04
C ILE A 204 -17.69 -17.10 23.88
N PHE A 205 -18.21 -17.35 22.68
CA PHE A 205 -19.28 -18.33 22.46
C PHE A 205 -18.78 -19.66 21.89
N LEU A 206 -17.65 -19.66 21.18
CA LEU A 206 -17.11 -20.86 20.53
C LEU A 206 -15.83 -21.39 21.18
N ASP A 207 -15.24 -20.65 22.13
CA ASP A 207 -13.94 -20.93 22.75
C ASP A 207 -12.81 -21.05 21.69
N ILE A 208 -12.97 -20.33 20.57
CA ILE A 208 -12.04 -20.26 19.45
C ILE A 208 -11.22 -18.97 19.60
N SER A 209 -10.07 -19.06 20.29
CA SER A 209 -9.08 -17.99 20.41
C SER A 209 -7.74 -18.58 20.82
N ILE A 210 -6.62 -17.94 20.48
CA ILE A 210 -5.28 -18.39 20.91
C ILE A 210 -5.19 -18.52 22.44
N GLY A 211 -5.91 -17.68 23.18
CA GLY A 211 -5.94 -17.70 24.63
C GLY A 211 -6.65 -18.92 25.27
N THR A 212 -7.28 -19.78 24.47
CA THR A 212 -7.97 -21.00 24.96
C THR A 212 -7.07 -22.25 24.94
N TYR A 213 -5.90 -22.14 24.30
CA TYR A 213 -4.92 -23.22 24.16
C TYR A 213 -3.81 -23.14 25.21
N GLU A 214 -3.18 -24.28 25.49
CA GLU A 214 -2.00 -24.32 26.38
C GLU A 214 -0.78 -23.61 25.73
N PRO A 215 0.10 -22.99 26.52
CA PRO A 215 0.09 -22.85 27.99
C PRO A 215 -0.76 -21.66 28.51
N TRP A 216 -1.40 -20.91 27.61
CA TRP A 216 -2.02 -19.61 27.91
C TRP A 216 -3.33 -19.73 28.68
N LYS A 217 -4.05 -20.84 28.47
CA LYS A 217 -5.35 -21.16 29.07
C LYS A 217 -5.38 -21.01 30.60
N SER A 218 -4.27 -21.29 31.28
CA SER A 218 -4.16 -21.25 32.74
C SER A 218 -4.39 -19.84 33.33
N LEU A 219 -4.12 -18.78 32.57
CA LEU A 219 -4.15 -17.39 33.04
C LEU A 219 -5.28 -16.60 32.36
N ARG A 220 -6.40 -16.40 33.08
CA ARG A 220 -7.57 -15.65 32.55
C ARG A 220 -7.22 -14.23 32.06
N ILE A 221 -6.32 -13.53 32.76
CA ILE A 221 -5.88 -12.19 32.37
C ILE A 221 -5.15 -12.24 31.02
N LEU A 222 -4.33 -13.28 30.81
CA LEU A 222 -3.56 -13.45 29.58
C LEU A 222 -4.48 -13.72 28.38
N ARG A 223 -5.54 -14.52 28.56
CA ARG A 223 -6.58 -14.71 27.54
C ARG A 223 -7.20 -13.39 27.08
N ILE A 224 -7.58 -12.52 28.02
CA ILE A 224 -8.16 -11.20 27.72
C ILE A 224 -7.16 -10.31 26.95
N ILE A 225 -5.88 -10.33 27.36
CA ILE A 225 -4.83 -9.58 26.67
C ILE A 225 -4.65 -10.08 25.23
N ILE A 226 -4.53 -11.39 25.04
CA ILE A 226 -4.40 -12.01 23.70
C ILE A 226 -5.58 -11.61 22.82
N GLN A 227 -6.81 -11.71 23.35
CA GLN A 227 -8.02 -11.35 22.62
C GLN A 227 -8.04 -9.88 22.19
N PHE A 228 -7.64 -8.97 23.09
CA PHE A 228 -7.50 -7.55 22.77
C PHE A 228 -6.47 -7.31 21.67
N LEU A 229 -5.32 -7.97 21.74
CA LEU A 229 -4.27 -7.85 20.73
C LEU A 229 -4.67 -8.44 19.37
N CYS A 230 -5.40 -9.57 19.34
CA CYS A 230 -5.92 -10.16 18.11
C CYS A 230 -6.95 -9.26 17.44
N SER A 231 -7.89 -8.73 18.24
CA SER A 231 -8.88 -7.76 17.79
C SER A 231 -8.21 -6.50 17.22
N TYR A 232 -7.13 -6.04 17.86
CA TYR A 232 -6.36 -4.91 17.37
C TYR A 232 -5.63 -5.22 16.06
N GLY A 233 -5.12 -6.45 15.89
CA GLY A 233 -4.45 -6.89 14.65
C GLY A 233 -5.32 -6.75 13.40
N ILE A 234 -6.64 -6.89 13.53
CA ILE A 234 -7.61 -6.66 12.44
C ILE A 234 -7.51 -5.22 11.90
N ALA A 235 -7.18 -4.24 12.75
CA ALA A 235 -7.08 -2.84 12.34
C ALA A 235 -5.94 -2.58 11.32
N VAL A 236 -4.99 -3.50 11.15
CA VAL A 236 -3.97 -3.45 10.08
C VAL A 236 -4.60 -3.47 8.68
N TRP A 237 -5.83 -3.97 8.56
CA TRP A 237 -6.61 -3.95 7.31
C TRP A 237 -6.91 -2.55 6.76
N PHE A 238 -6.72 -1.48 7.54
CA PHE A 238 -6.77 -0.11 7.03
C PHE A 238 -5.68 0.21 5.98
N THR A 239 -4.72 -0.70 5.78
CA THR A 239 -3.76 -0.67 4.66
C THR A 239 -4.42 -0.86 3.29
N PHE A 240 -5.53 -1.61 3.21
CA PHE A 240 -6.22 -1.86 1.94
C PHE A 240 -6.89 -0.62 1.34
N PRO A 241 -7.61 0.23 2.09
CA PRO A 241 -8.04 1.54 1.62
C PRO A 241 -6.93 2.41 1.04
N PHE A 242 -5.72 2.36 1.63
CA PHE A 242 -4.56 3.08 1.13
C PHE A 242 -4.12 2.54 -0.24
N PHE A 243 -4.07 1.21 -0.39
CA PHE A 243 -3.81 0.56 -1.68
C PHE A 243 -4.86 0.93 -2.74
N CYS A 244 -6.15 0.80 -2.43
CA CYS A 244 -7.25 1.16 -3.34
C CYS A 244 -7.13 2.62 -3.81
N THR A 245 -6.84 3.52 -2.86
CA THR A 245 -6.71 4.95 -3.12
C THR A 245 -5.53 5.22 -4.04
N THR A 246 -4.39 4.56 -3.82
CA THR A 246 -3.21 4.70 -4.68
C THR A 246 -3.48 4.19 -6.10
N CYS A 247 -4.12 3.03 -6.24
CA CYS A 247 -4.47 2.47 -7.56
C CYS A 247 -5.46 3.37 -8.32
N ASN A 248 -6.53 3.86 -7.66
CA ASN A 248 -7.47 4.78 -8.30
C ASN A 248 -6.82 6.11 -8.71
N LEU A 249 -5.89 6.60 -7.90
CA LEU A 249 -5.14 7.82 -8.22
C LEU A 249 -4.32 7.63 -9.49
N LEU A 250 -3.55 6.56 -9.57
CA LEU A 250 -2.74 6.24 -10.75
C LEU A 250 -3.63 5.94 -11.97
N GLU A 251 -4.73 5.20 -11.79
CA GLU A 251 -5.71 4.91 -12.83
C GLU A 251 -6.27 6.21 -13.43
N ALA A 252 -6.67 7.15 -12.58
CA ALA A 252 -7.21 8.43 -13.02
C ALA A 252 -6.19 9.28 -13.79
N LEU A 253 -4.91 9.24 -13.41
CA LEU A 253 -3.84 9.92 -14.14
C LEU A 253 -3.61 9.31 -15.52
N PHE A 254 -3.64 7.98 -15.64
CA PHE A 254 -3.56 7.32 -16.96
C PHE A 254 -4.80 7.57 -17.80
N ASP A 255 -5.98 7.57 -17.20
CA ASP A 255 -7.23 7.86 -17.92
C ASP A 255 -7.26 9.29 -18.47
N ASP A 256 -6.80 10.25 -17.68
CA ASP A 256 -6.66 11.65 -18.10
C ASP A 256 -5.63 11.81 -19.23
N PHE A 257 -4.46 11.18 -19.08
CA PHE A 257 -3.47 11.11 -20.15
C PHE A 257 -4.06 10.50 -21.43
N ASN A 258 -4.66 9.30 -21.35
CA ASN A 258 -5.26 8.61 -22.48
C ASN A 258 -6.37 9.42 -23.16
N LYS A 259 -7.19 10.14 -22.38
CA LYS A 259 -8.23 11.04 -22.91
C LYS A 259 -7.64 12.21 -23.68
N ARG A 260 -6.64 12.89 -23.10
CA ARG A 260 -5.91 13.97 -23.79
C ARG A 260 -5.34 13.46 -25.12
N VAL A 261 -4.71 12.28 -25.09
CA VAL A 261 -4.11 11.66 -26.27
C VAL A 261 -5.17 11.31 -27.33
N SER A 262 -6.32 10.79 -26.92
CA SER A 262 -7.42 10.44 -27.83
C SER A 262 -8.12 11.66 -28.42
N SER A 263 -8.11 12.80 -27.71
CA SER A 263 -8.77 14.05 -28.15
C SER A 263 -7.93 14.90 -29.11
N LEU A 264 -6.70 14.50 -29.41
CA LEU A 264 -5.86 15.26 -30.33
C LEU A 264 -6.43 15.17 -31.77
N PRO A 265 -6.47 16.30 -32.51
CA PRO A 265 -6.90 16.29 -33.90
C PRO A 265 -6.05 15.33 -34.73
N LEU A 266 -6.66 14.57 -35.65
CA LEU A 266 -5.96 13.64 -36.55
C LEU A 266 -4.81 14.30 -37.35
N ASN A 267 -4.87 15.61 -37.55
CA ASN A 267 -3.87 16.39 -38.30
C ASN A 267 -2.89 17.17 -37.40
N SER A 268 -2.95 16.97 -36.08
CA SER A 268 -2.04 17.66 -35.17
C SER A 268 -0.64 17.04 -35.26
N LYS A 269 0.38 17.87 -35.51
CA LYS A 269 1.79 17.47 -35.45
C LYS A 269 2.21 17.25 -34.00
N VAL A 270 1.76 16.15 -33.41
CA VAL A 270 2.12 15.78 -32.03
C VAL A 270 3.41 15.00 -32.08
N SER A 271 4.43 15.54 -31.43
CA SER A 271 5.71 14.85 -31.32
C SER A 271 5.53 13.54 -30.54
N VAL A 272 5.70 12.41 -31.22
CA VAL A 272 5.73 11.06 -30.62
C VAL A 272 6.71 11.01 -29.44
N LYS A 273 7.81 11.77 -29.52
CA LYS A 273 8.80 11.91 -28.45
C LYS A 273 8.19 12.48 -27.17
N ALA A 274 7.38 13.54 -27.27
CA ALA A 274 6.72 14.15 -26.12
C ALA A 274 5.70 13.21 -25.47
N LEU A 275 4.95 12.46 -26.29
CA LEU A 275 4.01 11.45 -25.81
C LEU A 275 4.71 10.32 -25.04
N ARG A 276 5.80 9.80 -25.62
CA ARG A 276 6.63 8.77 -25.00
C ARG A 276 7.23 9.24 -23.69
N GLU A 277 7.70 10.47 -23.63
CA GLU A 277 8.30 11.05 -22.42
C GLU A 277 7.27 11.22 -21.30
N GLN A 278 6.05 11.67 -21.61
CA GLN A 278 4.94 11.75 -20.65
C GLN A 278 4.52 10.36 -20.13
N HIS A 279 4.34 9.38 -21.02
CA HIS A 279 4.00 8.01 -20.63
C HIS A 279 5.11 7.37 -19.78
N ARG A 280 6.38 7.58 -20.14
CA ARG A 280 7.53 7.12 -19.36
C ARG A 280 7.55 7.76 -17.98
N HIS A 281 7.28 9.06 -17.89
CA HIS A 281 7.23 9.77 -16.62
C HIS A 281 6.12 9.21 -15.72
N LEU A 282 4.93 8.95 -16.26
CA LEU A 282 3.83 8.37 -15.51
C LEU A 282 4.08 6.91 -15.12
N SER A 283 4.73 6.14 -16.00
CA SER A 283 5.19 4.77 -15.72
C SER A 283 6.23 4.74 -14.59
N GLN A 284 7.14 5.73 -14.52
CA GLN A 284 8.07 5.87 -13.40
C GLN A 284 7.35 6.10 -12.07
N VAL A 285 6.27 6.89 -12.06
CA VAL A 285 5.45 7.11 -10.86
C VAL A 285 4.81 5.79 -10.42
N VAL A 286 4.31 4.97 -11.35
CA VAL A 286 3.80 3.63 -11.04
C VAL A 286 4.89 2.74 -10.47
N GLN A 287 6.09 2.73 -11.05
CA GLN A 287 7.20 1.92 -10.55
C GLN A 287 7.61 2.30 -9.11
N ILE A 288 7.59 3.60 -8.79
CA ILE A 288 7.84 4.07 -7.41
C ILE A 288 6.71 3.66 -6.47
N ALA A 289 5.45 3.73 -6.93
CA ALA A 289 4.31 3.24 -6.17
C ALA A 289 4.38 1.72 -5.96
N ASP A 290 4.85 0.97 -6.96
CA ASP A 290 5.04 -0.47 -6.88
C ASP A 290 6.09 -0.82 -5.83
N ASN A 291 7.25 -0.15 -5.84
CA ASN A 291 8.26 -0.34 -4.79
C ASN A 291 7.74 -0.06 -3.37
N MET A 292 6.68 0.75 -3.25
CA MET A 292 6.01 1.01 -1.98
C MET A 292 5.02 -0.11 -1.63
N ILE A 293 4.15 -0.52 -2.56
CA ILE A 293 3.01 -1.40 -2.25
C ILE A 293 3.33 -2.88 -2.47
N SER A 294 4.24 -3.21 -3.36
CA SER A 294 4.58 -4.59 -3.74
C SER A 294 4.89 -5.52 -2.56
N PRO A 295 5.63 -5.12 -1.52
CA PRO A 295 5.82 -5.95 -0.34
C PRO A 295 4.50 -6.26 0.40
N LEU A 296 3.63 -5.27 0.54
CA LEU A 296 2.31 -5.43 1.17
C LEU A 296 1.39 -6.34 0.34
N LEU A 297 1.50 -6.29 -0.99
CA LEU A 297 0.75 -7.17 -1.88
C LEU A 297 1.28 -8.60 -1.83
N CYS A 298 2.59 -8.79 -1.69
CA CYS A 298 3.19 -10.11 -1.49
C CYS A 298 2.63 -10.77 -0.23
N GLU A 299 2.59 -10.02 0.88
CA GLU A 299 2.04 -10.49 2.15
C GLU A 299 0.53 -10.77 2.00
N ALA A 300 -0.25 -9.81 1.50
CA ALA A 300 -1.70 -9.98 1.36
C ALA A 300 -2.06 -11.18 0.48
N VAL A 301 -1.51 -11.27 -0.73
CA VAL A 301 -1.82 -12.37 -1.67
C VAL A 301 -1.29 -13.69 -1.13
N GLY A 302 -0.06 -13.70 -0.59
CA GLY A 302 0.59 -14.89 -0.08
C GLY A 302 -0.12 -15.52 1.13
N PHE A 303 -0.73 -14.71 2.00
CA PHE A 303 -1.43 -15.20 3.20
C PHE A 303 -2.94 -15.37 3.00
N PHE A 304 -3.62 -14.55 2.17
CA PHE A 304 -5.05 -14.72 1.95
C PHE A 304 -5.39 -16.01 1.20
N ILE A 305 -4.56 -16.46 0.25
CA ILE A 305 -4.82 -17.71 -0.48
C ILE A 305 -4.84 -18.91 0.50
N PRO A 306 -3.81 -19.15 1.34
CA PRO A 306 -3.86 -20.19 2.36
C PRO A 306 -5.02 -20.03 3.35
N VAL A 307 -5.29 -18.81 3.83
CA VAL A 307 -6.40 -18.56 4.77
C VAL A 307 -7.74 -18.97 4.15
N ILE A 308 -8.01 -18.56 2.91
CA ILE A 308 -9.22 -18.96 2.17
C ILE A 308 -9.33 -20.49 2.07
N CYS A 309 -8.22 -21.17 1.73
CA CYS A 309 -8.16 -22.62 1.65
C CYS A 309 -8.45 -23.32 2.99
N PHE A 310 -7.82 -22.88 4.08
CA PHE A 310 -7.99 -23.49 5.41
C PHE A 310 -9.36 -23.19 6.00
N THR A 311 -9.85 -21.96 5.89
CA THR A 311 -11.19 -21.60 6.38
C THR A 311 -12.28 -22.38 5.63
N PHE A 312 -12.10 -22.62 4.33
CA PHE A 312 -13.00 -23.48 3.57
C PHE A 312 -12.97 -24.94 4.05
N TYR A 313 -11.77 -25.49 4.30
CA TYR A 313 -11.63 -26.83 4.88
C TYR A 313 -12.39 -26.95 6.21
N GLN A 314 -12.25 -25.95 7.10
CA GLN A 314 -12.94 -25.92 8.39
C GLN A 314 -14.48 -25.84 8.27
N ILE A 315 -15.00 -25.24 7.19
CA ILE A 315 -16.45 -25.19 6.93
C ILE A 315 -16.96 -26.56 6.45
N THR A 316 -16.21 -27.21 5.55
CA THR A 316 -16.61 -28.49 4.94
C THR A 316 -16.50 -29.66 5.92
N HIS A 317 -15.46 -29.66 6.76
CA HIS A 317 -15.21 -30.68 7.77
C HIS A 317 -15.63 -30.20 9.17
N ALA A 318 -16.63 -29.32 9.23
CA ALA A 318 -17.12 -28.82 10.51
C ALA A 318 -17.68 -30.00 11.34
N ASP A 319 -17.20 -30.12 12.58
CA ASP A 319 -17.63 -31.18 13.48
C ASP A 319 -19.10 -31.00 13.90
N LEU A 320 -19.99 -31.67 13.15
CA LEU A 320 -21.43 -31.70 13.37
C LEU A 320 -21.84 -32.51 14.60
N SER A 321 -20.90 -33.21 15.26
CA SER A 321 -21.16 -33.92 16.51
C SER A 321 -21.21 -32.98 17.72
N LYS A 322 -20.68 -31.76 17.59
CA LYS A 322 -20.80 -30.69 18.60
C LYS A 322 -22.25 -30.23 18.76
N GLN A 323 -22.55 -29.56 19.87
CA GLN A 323 -23.87 -28.96 20.10
C GLN A 323 -24.28 -28.11 18.88
N LYS A 324 -25.50 -28.30 18.37
CA LYS A 324 -25.98 -27.67 17.11
C LYS A 324 -25.68 -26.16 17.03
N ILE A 325 -25.83 -25.43 18.13
CA ILE A 325 -25.57 -23.99 18.21
C ILE A 325 -24.08 -23.68 17.98
N THR A 326 -23.17 -24.44 18.60
CA THR A 326 -21.72 -24.29 18.43
C THR A 326 -21.26 -24.67 17.03
N ALA A 327 -21.83 -25.73 16.44
CA ALA A 327 -21.52 -26.12 15.07
C ALA A 327 -21.96 -25.04 14.06
N ILE A 328 -23.19 -24.53 14.19
CA ILE A 328 -23.69 -23.43 13.35
C ILE A 328 -22.85 -22.15 13.54
N GLY A 329 -22.49 -21.82 14.79
CA GLY A 329 -21.63 -20.68 15.08
C GLY A 329 -20.25 -20.79 14.43
N ASN A 330 -19.62 -21.97 14.51
CA ASN A 330 -18.33 -22.23 13.87
C ASN A 330 -18.41 -22.06 12.34
N ILE A 331 -19.44 -22.62 11.69
CA ILE A 331 -19.67 -22.43 10.26
C ILE A 331 -19.87 -20.96 9.91
N GLY A 332 -20.66 -20.22 10.72
CA GLY A 332 -20.95 -18.81 10.50
C GLY A 332 -19.70 -17.92 10.59
N VAL A 333 -18.89 -18.11 11.63
CA VAL A 333 -17.63 -17.38 11.84
C VAL A 333 -16.65 -17.66 10.70
N ASN A 334 -16.42 -18.94 10.37
CA ASN A 334 -15.51 -19.28 9.28
C ASN A 334 -16.03 -18.74 7.93
N SER A 335 -17.35 -18.77 7.69
CA SER A 335 -17.93 -18.17 6.49
C SER A 335 -17.66 -16.67 6.40
N PHE A 336 -17.74 -15.94 7.52
CA PHE A 336 -17.39 -14.52 7.56
C PHE A 336 -15.92 -14.27 7.21
N TRP A 337 -14.99 -15.05 7.79
CA TRP A 337 -13.57 -14.93 7.50
C TRP A 337 -13.23 -15.29 6.05
N LEU A 338 -13.89 -16.32 5.51
CA LEU A 338 -13.76 -16.74 4.12
C LEU A 338 -14.22 -15.63 3.16
N LEU A 339 -15.40 -15.07 3.40
CA LEU A 339 -15.97 -13.99 2.58
C LEU A 339 -15.13 -12.73 2.64
N SER A 340 -14.67 -12.35 3.84
CA SER A 340 -13.82 -11.16 4.04
C SER A 340 -12.48 -11.32 3.32
N SER A 341 -11.80 -12.45 3.50
CA SER A 341 -10.51 -12.73 2.86
C SER A 341 -10.63 -12.81 1.34
N SER A 342 -11.65 -13.50 0.84
CA SER A 342 -11.94 -13.59 -0.60
C SER A 342 -12.28 -12.23 -1.20
N GLY A 343 -13.07 -11.42 -0.49
CA GLY A 343 -13.44 -10.06 -0.90
C GLY A 343 -12.23 -9.12 -0.97
N ILE A 344 -11.34 -9.16 0.03
CA ILE A 344 -10.11 -8.37 0.02
C ILE A 344 -9.18 -8.81 -1.12
N LEU A 345 -8.98 -10.12 -1.30
CA LEU A 345 -8.15 -10.64 -2.39
C LEU A 345 -8.71 -10.26 -3.77
N LEU A 346 -10.02 -10.43 -3.99
CA LEU A 346 -10.70 -10.03 -5.21
C LEU A 346 -10.52 -8.53 -5.50
N MET A 347 -10.67 -7.70 -4.47
CA MET A 347 -10.47 -6.27 -4.56
C MET A 347 -9.01 -5.95 -4.97
N VAL A 348 -8.02 -6.56 -4.32
CA VAL A 348 -6.60 -6.37 -4.64
C VAL A 348 -6.32 -6.69 -6.11
N MET A 349 -6.80 -7.85 -6.56
CA MET A 349 -6.67 -8.33 -7.93
C MET A 349 -7.35 -7.39 -8.94
N THR A 350 -8.55 -6.89 -8.60
CA THR A 350 -9.33 -6.00 -9.48
C THR A 350 -8.68 -4.64 -9.66
N PHE A 351 -8.23 -4.00 -8.58
CA PHE A 351 -7.57 -2.69 -8.67
C PHE A 351 -6.21 -2.78 -9.36
N GLY A 352 -5.43 -3.82 -9.05
CA GLY A 352 -4.16 -4.08 -9.73
C GLY A 352 -4.33 -4.28 -11.24
N SER A 353 -5.29 -5.14 -11.64
CA SER A 353 -5.54 -5.43 -13.06
C SER A 353 -6.10 -4.22 -13.82
N ARG A 354 -6.98 -3.44 -13.19
CA ARG A 354 -7.51 -2.20 -13.79
C ARG A 354 -6.40 -1.18 -14.07
N LEU A 355 -5.48 -0.99 -13.13
CA LEU A 355 -4.35 -0.09 -13.33
C LEU A 355 -3.48 -0.59 -14.49
N ASN A 356 -3.16 -1.90 -14.52
CA ASN A 356 -2.43 -2.50 -15.63
C ASN A 356 -3.11 -2.25 -16.99
N GLU A 357 -4.43 -2.40 -17.09
CA GLU A 357 -5.18 -2.12 -18.32
C GLU A 357 -5.07 -0.65 -18.76
N LYS A 358 -5.19 0.31 -17.83
CA LYS A 358 -5.09 1.73 -18.18
C LYS A 358 -3.70 2.14 -18.63
N ILE A 359 -2.66 1.51 -18.09
CA ILE A 359 -1.26 1.74 -18.51
C ILE A 359 -1.05 1.31 -19.97
N HIS A 360 -1.65 0.20 -20.39
CA HIS A 360 -1.52 -0.35 -21.74
C HIS A 360 -2.58 0.17 -22.73
N ALA A 361 -3.64 0.83 -22.25
CA ALA A 361 -4.69 1.39 -23.12
C ALA A 361 -4.14 2.37 -24.17
N ILE A 362 -3.03 3.06 -23.85
CA ILE A 362 -2.32 3.94 -24.78
C ILE A 362 -1.90 3.23 -26.07
N GLN A 363 -1.58 1.93 -26.02
CA GLN A 363 -1.17 1.16 -27.19
C GLN A 363 -2.24 1.18 -28.27
N LYS A 364 -3.51 0.97 -27.88
CA LYS A 364 -4.65 0.99 -28.81
C LYS A 364 -4.86 2.38 -29.39
N ILE A 365 -4.69 3.42 -28.59
CA ILE A 365 -4.86 4.82 -29.01
C ILE A 365 -3.78 5.21 -30.01
N VAL A 366 -2.52 4.86 -29.71
CA VAL A 366 -1.34 5.15 -30.54
C VAL A 366 -1.40 4.43 -31.90
N GLN A 367 -1.94 3.22 -31.95
CA GLN A 367 -2.16 2.49 -33.21
C GLN A 367 -3.22 3.14 -34.12
N MET A 368 -4.12 3.97 -33.57
CA MET A 368 -5.16 4.68 -34.33
C MET A 368 -4.75 6.09 -34.75
N LEU A 369 -3.61 6.61 -34.27
CA LEU A 369 -3.11 7.94 -34.59
C LEU A 369 -2.47 7.95 -35.99
N HIS A 370 -2.88 8.89 -36.84
CA HIS A 370 -2.22 9.16 -38.11
C HIS A 370 -0.97 10.02 -37.83
N VAL A 371 0.22 9.48 -38.13
CA VAL A 371 1.50 10.15 -37.88
C VAL A 371 2.16 10.46 -39.22
N ALA A 372 2.88 11.58 -39.30
CA ALA A 372 3.60 11.93 -40.52
C ALA A 372 4.64 10.83 -40.86
N PRO A 373 4.93 10.58 -42.16
CA PRO A 373 5.82 9.50 -42.60
C PRO A 373 7.21 9.53 -41.95
N GLU A 374 7.68 10.73 -41.60
CA GLU A 374 8.96 11.01 -40.92
C GLU A 374 9.03 10.57 -39.45
N ASP A 375 7.89 10.34 -38.80
CA ASP A 375 7.78 9.95 -37.40
C ASP A 375 7.21 8.52 -37.21
N GLU A 376 6.82 7.82 -38.29
CA GLU A 376 6.33 6.44 -38.25
C GLU A 376 7.33 5.48 -37.61
N GLY A 377 8.63 5.60 -37.91
CA GLY A 377 9.68 4.78 -37.28
C GLY A 377 9.79 5.01 -35.77
N LYS A 378 9.57 6.25 -35.30
CA LYS A 378 9.56 6.59 -33.86
C LYS A 378 8.30 6.08 -33.17
N LEU A 379 7.16 6.10 -33.88
CA LEU A 379 5.91 5.52 -33.44
C LEU A 379 6.02 4.01 -33.28
N LEU A 380 6.59 3.32 -34.26
CA LEU A 380 6.84 1.88 -34.22
C LEU A 380 7.73 1.52 -33.04
N LEU A 381 8.84 2.25 -32.83
CA LEU A 381 9.72 2.06 -31.68
C LEU A 381 8.99 2.30 -30.35
N PHE A 382 8.06 3.25 -30.29
CA PHE A 382 7.26 3.49 -29.10
C PHE A 382 6.24 2.37 -28.85
N VAL A 383 5.59 1.84 -29.89
CA VAL A 383 4.68 0.69 -29.77
C VAL A 383 5.42 -0.57 -29.31
N ILE A 384 6.64 -0.80 -29.81
CA ILE A 384 7.49 -1.91 -29.35
C ILE A 384 7.89 -1.72 -27.87
N ASP A 385 8.29 -0.51 -27.46
CA ASP A 385 8.60 -0.17 -26.06
C ASP A 385 7.39 -0.32 -25.11
N LEU A 386 6.16 -0.25 -25.66
CA LEU A 386 4.92 -0.53 -24.93
C LEU A 386 4.60 -2.04 -24.85
N GLN A 387 5.20 -2.88 -25.71
CA GLN A 387 4.98 -4.34 -25.76
C GLN A 387 5.96 -5.12 -24.87
N ASP A 388 7.15 -4.59 -24.60
CA ASP A 388 8.27 -5.38 -24.04
C ASP A 388 8.05 -5.85 -22.60
N GLU A 389 7.32 -5.12 -21.74
CA GLU A 389 7.12 -5.53 -20.34
C GLU A 389 5.75 -5.14 -19.77
N PRO A 390 5.06 -6.07 -19.06
CA PRO A 390 3.83 -5.72 -18.35
C PRO A 390 4.15 -4.68 -17.25
N ARG A 391 3.61 -3.48 -17.39
CA ARG A 391 3.72 -2.41 -16.38
C ARG A 391 2.52 -2.40 -15.45
N GLY A 392 2.74 -2.29 -14.15
CA GLY A 392 1.68 -2.26 -13.15
C GLY A 392 2.20 -2.45 -11.74
N VAL A 393 1.31 -2.78 -10.82
CA VAL A 393 1.68 -3.17 -9.45
C VAL A 393 1.98 -4.67 -9.44
N THR A 394 3.00 -5.07 -8.70
CA THR A 394 3.51 -6.42 -8.60
C THR A 394 3.20 -7.05 -7.25
N VAL A 395 3.14 -8.37 -7.23
CA VAL A 395 3.13 -9.17 -6.01
C VAL A 395 4.59 -9.47 -5.65
N GLY A 396 5.18 -8.68 -4.73
CA GLY A 396 6.54 -8.89 -4.24
C GLY A 396 7.67 -8.77 -5.28
N GLY A 397 7.41 -8.12 -6.43
CA GLY A 397 8.33 -8.06 -7.56
C GLY A 397 8.36 -9.33 -8.42
N PHE A 398 7.55 -10.35 -8.10
CA PHE A 398 7.53 -11.62 -8.82
C PHE A 398 6.64 -11.57 -10.08
N ALA A 399 5.42 -11.04 -9.94
CA ALA A 399 4.44 -11.01 -11.01
C ALA A 399 3.57 -9.75 -10.95
N VAL A 400 3.31 -9.16 -12.10
CA VAL A 400 2.42 -8.01 -12.24
C VAL A 400 0.97 -8.47 -12.14
N ILE A 401 0.15 -7.75 -11.40
CA ILE A 401 -1.28 -8.05 -11.28
C ILE A 401 -1.98 -7.71 -12.60
N THR A 402 -2.21 -8.74 -13.41
CA THR A 402 -2.94 -8.68 -14.68
C THR A 402 -4.26 -9.44 -14.56
N LYS A 403 -5.20 -9.22 -15.49
CA LYS A 403 -6.43 -10.03 -15.58
C LYS A 403 -6.14 -11.54 -15.64
N SER A 404 -5.07 -11.93 -16.34
CA SER A 404 -4.66 -13.33 -16.47
C SER A 404 -4.19 -13.91 -15.13
N LEU A 405 -3.37 -13.17 -14.37
CA LEU A 405 -2.96 -13.59 -13.02
C LEU A 405 -4.16 -13.70 -12.08
N SER A 406 -5.06 -12.71 -12.10
CA SER A 406 -6.28 -12.73 -11.30
C SER A 406 -7.15 -13.96 -11.58
N LEU A 407 -7.33 -14.31 -12.86
CA LEU A 407 -8.08 -15.49 -13.28
C LEU A 407 -7.37 -16.79 -12.87
N THR A 408 -6.04 -16.82 -12.95
CA THR A 408 -5.23 -17.98 -12.53
C THR A 408 -5.39 -18.24 -11.03
N ILE A 409 -5.28 -17.20 -10.20
CA ILE A 409 -5.46 -17.32 -8.75
C ILE A 409 -6.88 -17.76 -8.40
N TYR A 410 -7.89 -17.19 -9.07
CA TYR A 410 -9.27 -17.65 -8.90
C TYR A 410 -9.43 -19.14 -9.28
N GLY A 411 -8.88 -19.55 -10.42
CA GLY A 411 -8.90 -20.94 -10.88
C GLY A 411 -8.19 -21.89 -9.90
N LEU A 412 -7.07 -21.47 -9.31
CA LEU A 412 -6.35 -22.24 -8.29
C LEU A 412 -7.20 -22.44 -7.04
N ILE A 413 -7.83 -21.38 -6.53
CA ILE A 413 -8.71 -21.45 -5.35
C ILE A 413 -9.89 -22.40 -5.62
N VAL A 414 -10.57 -22.25 -6.76
CA VAL A 414 -11.71 -23.12 -7.13
C VAL A 414 -11.25 -24.56 -7.31
N SER A 415 -10.13 -24.80 -7.99
CA SER A 415 -9.61 -26.16 -8.20
C SER A 415 -9.26 -26.84 -6.87
N TYR A 416 -8.63 -26.10 -5.95
CA TYR A 416 -8.36 -26.59 -4.61
C TYR A 416 -9.65 -26.97 -3.88
N PHE A 417 -10.70 -26.14 -3.99
CA PHE A 417 -12.01 -26.46 -3.41
C PHE A 417 -12.62 -27.73 -3.99
N THR A 418 -12.57 -27.90 -5.31
CA THR A 418 -13.09 -29.11 -5.97
C THR A 418 -12.35 -30.35 -5.49
N VAL A 419 -11.02 -30.28 -5.35
CA VAL A 419 -10.22 -31.40 -4.83
C VAL A 419 -10.59 -31.71 -3.38
N MET A 420 -10.67 -30.68 -2.52
CA MET A 420 -11.01 -30.86 -1.11
C MET A 420 -12.39 -31.47 -0.90
N LEU A 421 -13.40 -31.07 -1.69
CA LEU A 421 -14.74 -31.68 -1.66
C LEU A 421 -14.77 -33.12 -2.17
N SER A 422 -13.75 -33.54 -2.91
CA SER A 422 -13.65 -34.88 -3.50
C SER A 422 -12.82 -35.85 -2.65
N LEU A 423 -12.15 -35.37 -1.60
CA LEU A 423 -11.42 -36.23 -0.69
C LEU A 423 -12.41 -36.98 0.23
N PRO A 424 -12.24 -38.30 0.43
CA PRO A 424 -13.05 -39.05 1.38
C PRO A 424 -12.73 -38.62 2.82
N ASP A 425 -13.77 -38.58 3.67
CA ASP A 425 -13.72 -38.24 5.10
C ASP A 425 -12.72 -39.07 5.91
#